data_AF-A0A5B6Z0W6-F1
#
_entry.id   AF-A0A5B6Z0W6-F1
#
_cell.length_a   1.000
_cell.length_b   1.000
_cell.length_c   1.000
_cell.angle_alpha   90.00
_cell.angle_beta   90.00
_cell.angle_gamma   90.00
#
_symmetry.space_group_name_H-M   'P 1'
#
loop_
_entity.id
_entity.type
_entity.pdbx_description
1 polymer ?
#
loop_
_entity_poly.entity_id
_entity_poly.type
_entity_poly.pdbx_seq_one_letter_code
_entity_poly.pdbx_strand_id
1 'polypeptide(L)'
;MEHSGNSSLLGNSFGVTRRLWSKEEEEALLEGFHEICAHGWKLDNGNFRVGYISILENHMTETFPGTNLRGYPHIEFKIKNWKKSYNSISSCLATSGFTWNDIHKYVEIENDDIWTNYVQVCNFICMIIMSMVQLSYLFMFFYFV
;
A
#
# COMPACT_ATOMS: atom_id res chain seq x y z
N MET A 1 -14.11 -5.90 -59.63
CA MET A 1 -13.89 -4.45 -59.71
C MET A 1 -13.94 -3.91 -58.30
N GLU A 2 -12.76 -3.61 -57.73
CA GLU A 2 -12.41 -2.30 -57.13
C GLU A 2 -13.56 -1.39 -56.63
N HIS A 3 -13.51 -0.68 -55.49
CA HIS A 3 -12.39 -0.04 -54.77
C HIS A 3 -12.86 0.43 -53.36
N SER A 4 -11.90 0.59 -52.43
CA SER A 4 -11.71 1.71 -51.46
C SER A 4 -12.94 2.30 -50.73
N GLY A 5 -13.00 2.50 -49.41
CA GLY A 5 -11.99 2.97 -48.46
C GLY A 5 -12.60 4.09 -47.60
N ASN A 6 -12.07 4.25 -46.38
CA ASN A 6 -12.17 5.42 -45.47
C ASN A 6 -13.30 5.54 -44.42
N SER A 7 -12.94 5.07 -43.22
CA SER A 7 -12.63 5.87 -42.02
C SER A 7 -13.66 6.85 -41.46
N SER A 8 -14.04 6.60 -40.19
CA SER A 8 -14.12 7.65 -39.17
C SER A 8 -13.54 7.11 -37.86
N LEU A 9 -12.40 7.68 -37.48
CA LEU A 9 -11.78 7.56 -36.17
C LEU A 9 -12.63 8.33 -35.15
N LEU A 10 -12.46 7.93 -33.89
CA LEU A 10 -12.49 8.72 -32.63
C LEU A 10 -13.53 8.24 -31.62
N GLY A 11 -13.03 7.42 -30.69
CA GLY A 11 -13.73 7.10 -29.45
C GLY A 11 -12.95 6.14 -28.55
N ASN A 12 -11.63 6.01 -28.71
CA ASN A 12 -10.83 5.19 -27.80
C ASN A 12 -10.56 6.00 -26.54
N SER A 13 -11.54 6.03 -25.61
CA SER A 13 -11.25 6.45 -24.25
C SER A 13 -10.26 5.43 -23.68
N PHE A 14 -9.01 5.83 -23.52
CA PHE A 14 -8.00 5.08 -22.78
C PHE A 14 -8.42 4.99 -21.32
N GLY A 15 -9.33 4.07 -21.02
CA GLY A 15 -9.52 3.54 -19.68
C GLY A 15 -8.31 2.69 -19.36
N VAL A 16 -7.21 3.31 -18.94
CA VAL A 16 -6.15 2.58 -18.25
C VAL A 16 -6.77 2.09 -16.95
N THR A 17 -7.24 0.84 -16.95
CA THR A 17 -7.64 0.14 -15.73
C THR A 17 -6.43 0.14 -14.82
N ARG A 18 -6.45 0.99 -13.78
CA ARG A 18 -5.41 1.03 -12.75
C ARG A 18 -5.30 -0.38 -12.18
N ARG A 19 -4.17 -1.06 -12.42
CA ARG A 19 -3.86 -2.39 -11.89
C ARG A 19 -4.12 -2.39 -10.39
N LEU A 20 -5.02 -3.25 -9.94
CA LEU A 20 -5.24 -3.50 -8.52
C LEU A 20 -4.23 -4.56 -8.07
N TRP A 21 -3.71 -4.40 -6.87
CA TRP A 21 -2.92 -5.45 -6.22
C TRP A 21 -3.88 -6.47 -5.63
N SER A 22 -3.63 -7.75 -5.85
CA SER A 22 -4.38 -8.81 -5.16
C SER A 22 -3.89 -8.96 -3.73
N LYS A 23 -4.69 -9.64 -2.89
CA LYS A 23 -4.32 -9.92 -1.51
C LYS A 23 -3.03 -10.76 -1.46
N GLU A 24 -2.91 -11.73 -2.35
CA GLU A 24 -1.76 -12.63 -2.44
C GLU A 24 -0.50 -11.87 -2.85
N GLU A 25 -0.61 -10.91 -3.78
CA GLU A 25 0.53 -10.06 -4.17
C GLU A 25 0.99 -9.15 -3.03
N GLU A 26 0.05 -8.62 -2.25
CA GLU A 26 0.36 -7.82 -1.07
C GLU A 26 1.01 -8.65 0.04
N GLU A 27 0.51 -9.87 0.28
CA GLU A 27 1.08 -10.80 1.25
C GLU A 27 2.50 -11.21 0.88
N ALA A 28 2.75 -11.58 -0.38
CA ALA A 28 4.09 -11.86 -0.88
C ALA A 28 5.03 -10.65 -0.77
N LEU A 29 4.54 -9.44 -1.05
CA LEU A 29 5.37 -8.24 -0.90
C LEU A 29 5.75 -8.02 0.58
N LEU A 30 4.83 -8.29 1.52
CA LEU A 30 5.10 -8.24 2.96
C LEU A 30 6.10 -9.33 3.40
N GLU A 31 6.00 -10.53 2.83
CA GLU A 31 6.96 -11.61 3.08
C GLU A 31 8.36 -11.23 2.60
N GLY A 32 8.49 -10.68 1.39
CA GLY A 32 9.75 -10.14 0.89
C GLY A 32 10.31 -9.04 1.79
N PHE A 33 9.47 -8.17 2.37
CA PHE A 33 9.89 -7.19 3.37
C PHE A 33 10.44 -7.84 4.64
N HIS A 34 9.76 -8.87 5.15
CA HIS A 34 10.20 -9.62 6.32
C HIS A 34 11.57 -10.27 6.06
N GLU A 35 11.75 -10.87 4.90
CA GLU A 35 13.00 -11.50 4.48
C GLU A 35 14.15 -10.49 4.42
N ILE A 36 14.00 -9.36 3.73
CA ILE A 36 15.09 -8.38 3.63
C ILE A 36 15.45 -7.78 5.00
N CYS A 37 14.49 -7.65 5.92
CA CYS A 37 14.78 -7.24 7.30
C CYS A 37 15.60 -8.27 8.07
N ALA A 38 15.23 -9.56 7.98
CA ALA A 38 15.99 -10.65 8.59
C ALA A 38 17.45 -10.69 8.07
N HIS A 39 17.67 -10.24 6.84
CA HIS A 39 18.99 -10.15 6.22
C HIS A 39 19.70 -8.80 6.40
N GLY A 40 19.25 -7.92 7.29
CA GLY A 40 19.95 -6.67 7.64
C GLY A 40 19.90 -5.57 6.58
N TRP A 41 18.89 -5.59 5.70
CA TRP A 41 18.65 -4.52 4.74
C TRP A 41 17.99 -3.28 5.33
N LYS A 42 17.38 -3.42 6.52
CA LYS A 42 16.89 -2.30 7.32
C LYS A 42 18.05 -1.68 8.09
N LEU A 43 18.10 -0.35 8.08
CA LEU A 43 19.05 0.47 8.81
C LEU A 43 18.45 0.88 10.16
N ASP A 44 19.31 1.19 11.14
CA ASP A 44 18.91 1.60 12.49
C ASP A 44 18.03 2.86 12.50
N ASN A 45 18.10 3.68 11.45
CA ASN A 45 17.25 4.87 11.28
C ASN A 45 15.86 4.56 10.69
N GLY A 46 15.50 3.28 10.57
CA GLY A 46 14.23 2.82 10.03
C GLY A 46 14.13 2.83 8.50
N ASN A 47 15.16 3.26 7.76
CA ASN A 47 15.18 3.23 6.30
C ASN A 47 15.79 1.92 5.75
N PHE A 48 15.54 1.66 4.47
CA PHE A 48 16.16 0.54 3.75
C PHE A 48 17.40 0.99 2.98
N ARG A 49 18.35 0.06 2.81
CA ARG A 49 19.50 0.25 1.93
C ARG A 49 19.06 0.54 0.49
N VAL A 50 19.85 1.34 -0.23
CA VAL A 50 19.64 1.59 -1.66
C VAL A 50 19.63 0.25 -2.41
N GLY A 51 18.64 0.08 -3.30
CA GLY A 51 18.47 -1.15 -4.08
C GLY A 51 17.50 -2.17 -3.48
N TYR A 52 16.95 -1.95 -2.27
CA TYR A 52 15.99 -2.88 -1.67
C TYR A 52 14.76 -3.17 -2.54
N ILE A 53 14.33 -2.19 -3.36
CA ILE A 53 13.21 -2.37 -4.31
C ILE A 53 13.54 -3.44 -5.36
N SER A 54 14.79 -3.54 -5.81
CA SER A 54 15.20 -4.58 -6.76
C SER A 54 15.22 -5.96 -6.12
N ILE A 55 15.56 -6.05 -4.83
CA ILE A 55 15.47 -7.30 -4.08
C ILE A 55 14.01 -7.73 -3.96
N LEU A 56 13.11 -6.80 -3.64
CA LEU A 56 11.66 -7.06 -3.60
C LEU A 56 11.12 -7.45 -4.98
N GLU A 57 11.58 -6.81 -6.07
CA GLU A 57 11.21 -7.19 -7.43
C GLU A 57 11.62 -8.62 -7.78
N ASN A 58 12.82 -9.04 -7.39
CA ASN A 58 13.28 -10.41 -7.57
C ASN A 58 12.43 -11.39 -6.77
N HIS A 59 12.18 -11.10 -5.49
CA HIS A 59 11.29 -11.91 -4.64
C HIS A 59 9.90 -12.07 -5.30
N MET A 60 9.29 -10.97 -5.78
CA MET A 60 7.99 -11.04 -6.46
C MET A 60 8.03 -11.86 -7.76
N THR A 61 9.16 -11.84 -8.49
CA THR A 61 9.33 -12.61 -9.74
C THR A 61 9.51 -14.10 -9.46
N GLU A 62 10.18 -14.44 -8.36
CA GLU A 62 10.35 -15.82 -7.88
C GLU A 62 9.03 -16.39 -7.35
N THR A 63 8.29 -15.61 -6.57
CA THR A 63 6.98 -16.01 -6.02
C THR A 63 5.91 -16.12 -7.10
N PHE A 64 5.94 -15.23 -8.10
CA PHE A 64 4.99 -15.24 -9.21
C PHE A 64 5.72 -15.25 -10.56
N PRO A 65 6.16 -16.43 -11.04
CA PRO A 65 6.82 -16.55 -12.33
C PRO A 65 5.95 -15.99 -13.46
N GLY A 66 6.50 -15.05 -14.24
CA GLY A 66 5.78 -14.38 -15.33
C GLY A 66 4.94 -13.17 -14.89
N THR A 67 5.05 -12.72 -13.64
CA THR A 67 4.42 -11.47 -13.19
C THR A 67 4.88 -10.26 -14.00
N ASN A 68 3.97 -9.31 -14.19
CA ASN A 68 4.28 -8.01 -14.79
C ASN A 68 4.61 -6.93 -13.74
N LEU A 69 4.73 -7.31 -12.47
CA LEU A 69 5.19 -6.41 -11.40
C LEU A 69 6.66 -6.06 -11.61
N ARG A 70 6.95 -4.77 -11.47
CA ARG A 70 8.29 -4.21 -11.62
C ARG A 70 8.60 -3.36 -10.40
N GLY A 71 9.87 -3.24 -10.04
CA GLY A 71 10.35 -2.40 -8.94
C GLY A 71 9.83 -0.98 -9.10
N TYR A 72 9.99 -0.43 -10.31
CA TYR A 72 9.39 0.81 -10.75
C TYR A 72 8.47 0.56 -11.97
N PRO A 73 7.24 1.12 -12.01
CA PRO A 73 6.62 1.99 -11.00
C PRO A 73 5.82 1.22 -9.93
N HIS A 74 5.65 -0.10 -10.06
CA HIS A 74 4.60 -0.83 -9.33
C HIS A 74 4.89 -0.99 -7.84
N ILE A 75 6.03 -1.59 -7.49
CA ILE A 75 6.41 -1.88 -6.10
C ILE A 75 6.69 -0.57 -5.36
N GLU A 76 7.42 0.37 -5.96
CA GLU A 76 7.68 1.69 -5.38
C GLU A 76 6.38 2.42 -5.01
N PHE A 77 5.43 2.49 -5.94
CA PHE A 77 4.14 3.14 -5.70
C PHE A 77 3.34 2.45 -4.59
N LYS A 78 3.37 1.11 -4.55
CA LYS A 78 2.69 0.33 -3.51
C LYS A 78 3.24 0.66 -2.13
N ILE A 79 4.56 0.65 -1.98
CA ILE A 79 5.26 1.00 -0.73
C ILE A 79 4.95 2.44 -0.32
N LYS A 80 4.98 3.38 -1.27
CA LYS A 80 4.67 4.79 -1.00
C LYS A 80 3.23 4.95 -0.48
N ASN A 81 2.28 4.22 -1.04
CA ASN A 81 0.90 4.25 -0.57
C ASN A 81 0.75 3.63 0.81
N TRP A 82 1.37 2.49 1.08
CA TRP A 82 1.36 1.88 2.41
C TRP A 82 1.96 2.80 3.48
N LYS A 83 3.07 3.47 3.19
CA LYS A 83 3.65 4.49 4.10
C LYS A 83 2.68 5.64 4.37
N LYS A 84 1.96 6.12 3.36
CA LYS A 84 0.94 7.17 3.54
C LYS A 84 -0.22 6.70 4.42
N SER A 85 -0.72 5.49 4.19
CA SER A 85 -1.79 4.90 5.01
C SER A 85 -1.33 4.74 6.47
N TYR A 86 -0.12 4.24 6.69
CA TYR A 86 0.48 4.11 8.01
C TYR A 86 0.59 5.47 8.72
N ASN A 87 1.14 6.48 8.06
CA ASN A 87 1.26 7.82 8.64
C ASN A 87 -0.11 8.41 8.99
N SER A 88 -1.13 8.13 8.19
CA SER A 88 -2.50 8.58 8.47
C SER A 88 -3.06 7.92 9.71
N ILE A 89 -2.91 6.60 9.86
CA ILE A 89 -3.33 5.87 11.07
C ILE A 89 -2.54 6.32 12.29
N SER A 90 -1.21 6.47 12.16
CA SER A 90 -0.38 6.97 13.25
C SER A 90 -0.80 8.37 13.70
N SER A 91 -1.25 9.22 12.77
CA SER A 91 -1.79 10.55 13.10
C SER A 91 -3.14 10.45 13.80
N CYS A 92 -4.01 9.53 13.39
CA CYS A 92 -5.26 9.23 14.11
C CYS A 92 -4.95 8.82 15.56
N LEU A 93 -4.06 7.83 15.76
CA LEU A 93 -3.71 7.30 17.07
C LEU A 93 -2.98 8.30 17.98
N ALA A 94 -2.36 9.34 17.41
CA ALA A 94 -1.80 10.45 18.18
C ALA A 94 -2.87 11.43 18.70
N THR A 95 -4.11 11.32 18.23
CA THR A 95 -5.24 12.17 18.64
C THR A 95 -6.00 11.51 19.80
N SER A 96 -6.35 12.30 20.81
CA SER A 96 -7.11 11.80 21.98
C SER A 96 -8.44 11.16 21.57
N GLY A 97 -8.75 10.02 22.17
CA GLY A 97 -9.98 9.25 21.93
C GLY A 97 -9.96 8.35 20.69
N PHE A 98 -8.80 8.21 20.02
CA PHE A 98 -8.53 7.09 19.11
C PHE A 98 -7.68 6.05 19.82
N THR A 99 -8.02 4.77 19.68
CA THR A 99 -7.28 3.65 20.25
C THR A 99 -7.11 2.54 19.21
N TRP A 100 -6.00 1.81 19.26
CA TRP A 100 -5.82 0.63 18.41
C TRP A 100 -6.45 -0.60 19.06
N ASN A 101 -7.37 -1.27 18.37
CA ASN A 101 -7.86 -2.59 18.79
C ASN A 101 -6.96 -3.67 18.22
N ASP A 102 -6.13 -4.28 19.08
CA ASP A 102 -5.18 -5.30 18.64
C ASP A 102 -5.80 -6.68 18.38
N ILE A 103 -7.04 -6.92 18.80
CA ILE A 103 -7.75 -8.18 18.53
C ILE A 103 -8.33 -8.15 17.12
N HIS A 104 -9.03 -7.07 16.79
CA HIS A 104 -9.76 -6.94 15.54
C HIS A 104 -9.00 -6.14 14.47
N LYS A 105 -7.82 -5.61 14.81
CA LYS A 105 -6.90 -4.89 13.92
C LYS A 105 -7.55 -3.69 13.22
N TYR A 106 -8.33 -2.90 13.96
CA TYR A 106 -8.89 -1.64 13.50
C TYR A 106 -8.72 -0.54 14.56
N VAL A 107 -8.93 0.72 14.15
CA VAL A 107 -8.91 1.88 15.07
C VAL A 107 -10.30 2.03 15.70
N GLU A 108 -10.35 2.00 17.02
CA GLU A 108 -11.50 2.33 17.84
C GLU A 108 -11.56 3.81 18.14
N ILE A 109 -12.78 4.32 18.25
CA ILE A 109 -13.08 5.72 18.52
C ILE A 109 -13.96 5.74 19.76
N GLU A 110 -13.62 6.61 20.70
CA GLU A 110 -14.35 6.73 21.97
C GLU A 110 -15.77 7.29 21.78
N ASN A 111 -15.95 8.23 20.83
CA ASN A 111 -17.27 8.76 20.46
C ASN A 111 -17.29 9.35 19.03
N ASP A 112 -18.49 9.52 18.48
CA ASP A 112 -18.72 10.03 17.12
C ASP A 112 -18.31 11.51 16.94
N ASP A 113 -18.29 12.31 18.01
CA ASP A 113 -17.89 13.71 17.96
C ASP A 113 -16.40 13.85 17.64
N ILE A 114 -15.56 12.97 18.19
CA ILE A 114 -14.12 12.92 17.90
C ILE A 114 -13.89 12.59 16.43
N TRP A 115 -14.63 11.64 15.87
CA TRP A 115 -14.58 11.32 14.44
C TRP A 115 -15.00 12.51 13.57
N THR A 116 -16.11 13.16 13.92
CA THR A 116 -16.66 14.29 13.16
C THR A 116 -15.68 15.46 13.11
N ASN A 117 -15.07 15.79 14.25
CA ASN A 117 -14.04 16.81 14.34
C ASN A 117 -12.77 16.40 13.55
N TYR A 118 -12.36 15.13 13.64
CA TYR A 118 -11.18 14.64 12.95
C TYR A 118 -11.35 14.66 11.42
N VAL A 119 -12.49 14.23 10.88
CA VAL A 119 -12.75 14.23 9.43
C VAL A 119 -12.83 15.63 8.84
N GLN A 120 -13.32 16.61 9.61
CA GLN A 120 -13.33 18.03 9.20
C GLN A 120 -11.91 18.58 9.05
N VAL A 121 -10.97 18.12 9.87
CA VAL A 121 -9.54 18.50 9.82
C VAL A 121 -8.80 17.70 8.76
N CYS A 122 -9.10 16.41 8.64
CA CYS A 122 -8.43 15.45 7.77
C CYS A 122 -9.28 15.13 6.54
N ASN A 123 -9.39 16.11 5.64
CA ASN A 123 -10.04 15.93 4.34
C ASN A 123 -9.43 14.73 3.58
N PHE A 124 -10.28 13.73 3.29
CA PHE A 124 -10.16 12.69 2.25
C PHE A 124 -9.47 11.33 2.47
N ILE A 125 -8.93 10.97 3.64
CA ILE A 125 -8.16 9.69 3.75
C ILE A 125 -8.90 8.57 4.49
N CYS A 126 -9.98 8.89 5.22
CA CYS A 126 -10.59 7.98 6.19
C CYS A 126 -11.31 6.75 5.63
N MET A 127 -11.73 6.73 4.36
CA MET A 127 -12.47 5.57 3.80
C MET A 127 -11.58 4.34 3.53
N ILE A 128 -10.25 4.44 3.64
CA ILE A 128 -9.33 3.30 3.42
C ILE A 128 -9.06 2.51 4.72
N ILE A 129 -9.39 3.05 5.88
CA ILE A 129 -9.03 2.45 7.18
C ILE A 129 -9.80 1.15 7.47
N MET A 130 -10.95 0.92 6.84
CA MET A 130 -11.80 -0.26 7.12
C MET A 130 -11.43 -1.53 6.32
N SER A 131 -10.44 -1.47 5.42
CA SER A 131 -10.03 -2.65 4.61
C SER A 131 -8.60 -3.15 4.88
N MET A 132 -7.89 -2.61 5.86
CA MET A 132 -6.46 -2.87 6.06
C MET A 132 -6.20 -3.82 7.24
N VAL A 133 -6.61 -5.08 7.10
CA VAL A 133 -6.10 -6.18 7.94
C VAL A 133 -4.57 -6.36 7.78
N GLN A 134 -3.96 -5.77 6.74
CA GLN A 134 -2.51 -5.80 6.48
C GLN A 134 -1.68 -4.83 7.33
N LEU A 135 -2.29 -3.82 7.97
CA LEU A 135 -1.53 -2.82 8.74
C LEU A 135 -1.05 -3.34 10.10
N SER A 136 -1.57 -4.47 10.58
CA SER A 136 -1.07 -5.14 11.77
C SER A 136 0.37 -5.67 11.60
N TYR A 137 0.72 -6.13 10.40
CA TYR A 137 2.09 -6.56 10.08
C TYR A 137 3.04 -5.37 9.90
N LEU A 138 2.56 -4.25 9.36
CA LEU A 138 3.36 -3.03 9.25
C LEU A 138 3.62 -2.37 10.62
N PHE A 139 2.68 -2.47 11.56
CA PHE A 139 2.84 -1.94 12.92
C PHE A 139 3.92 -2.69 13.70
N MET A 140 4.01 -4.03 13.58
CA MET A 140 5.17 -4.77 14.12
C MET A 140 6.49 -4.41 13.42
N PHE A 141 6.45 -4.13 12.12
CA PHE A 141 7.65 -3.93 11.32
C PHE A 141 8.30 -2.55 11.46
N PHE A 142 7.52 -1.52 11.80
CA PHE A 142 8.05 -0.17 12.05
C PHE A 142 8.32 0.14 13.53
N TYR A 143 7.72 -0.60 14.48
CA TYR A 143 7.86 -0.32 15.91
C TYR A 143 8.74 -1.31 16.69
N PHE A 144 9.09 -2.48 16.14
CA PHE A 144 9.85 -3.53 16.86
C PHE A 144 11.12 -4.06 16.18
N VAL A 145 11.60 -3.40 15.12
CA VAL A 145 12.96 -3.55 14.56
C VAL A 145 13.51 -2.16 14.32
#